data_AF-A0A935P5K6-F1
#
_entry.id   AF-A0A935P5K6-F1
#
_cell.length_a   1.000
_cell.length_b   1.000
_cell.length_c   1.000
_cell.angle_alpha   90.00
_cell.angle_beta   90.00
_cell.angle_gamma   90.00
#
_symmetry.space_group_name_H-M   'P 1'
#
loop_
_entity.id
_entity.type
_entity.pdbx_description
1 polymer ?
#
loop_
_entity_poly.entity_id
_entity_poly.type
_entity_poly.pdbx_seq_one_letter_code
_entity_poly.pdbx_strand_id
1 'polypeptide(L)'
;MAPRPTAQQTRAQQTRAQQTRAQQTPDALGLVATQAVVAARLTFRQLLRVALPMTPWWTSALCEDDSGIRDRSSASPDLTAILFASQPARRATGSFPGMRAPAPSPVRDPATRTSQRALGEALGALPGAAELYLRDDLLWLVRVAGAIAHLHALAPCWPPTDEQWQRFRAERESPQVLVAALATLLRDVPPAGAQPLWAVHGNRRAEMAMRRSMPTIKADAARRVFDVTGKGIRWAVLDSGIDATHVAFRRREPGRGMAQLSPEPDEDFTAHTRVTHSYDFTCARELLALSPRQIDRYPAGIAPILLEQLADPQRRSEVRAAAERTSRHHGARAAATTDWQVWEPLLRIPHTKAGYRVPRNPHGTHVAGILAADWRVGDLSDDVVAPELELPARQVARTGVCPELELWDLRVLDDRGETSELVVLAAMQFVRATNVRHEHQELHGTNLSFSLRYQMESYACGATPACVECERLVASGVVVVAAAGNLGRTTYQNESGQLEDGYRVVGITDPGNAPSVITVGATHR
;
A
#
# COMPACT_ATOMS: atom_id res chain seq x y z
N MET A 1 -44.74 31.10 -40.30
CA MET A 1 -45.15 30.47 -39.02
C MET A 1 -44.03 29.54 -38.58
N ALA A 2 -43.21 29.95 -37.61
CA ALA A 2 -42.22 29.05 -37.00
C ALA A 2 -42.96 28.10 -36.02
N PRO A 3 -42.55 26.82 -35.92
CA PRO A 3 -43.26 25.84 -35.10
C PRO A 3 -43.06 26.13 -33.60
N ARG A 4 -44.15 25.99 -32.83
CA ARG A 4 -44.12 26.11 -31.36
C ARG A 4 -43.38 24.91 -30.75
N PRO A 5 -42.49 25.13 -29.77
CA PRO A 5 -41.74 24.05 -29.12
C PRO A 5 -42.65 23.10 -28.33
N THR A 6 -42.30 21.82 -28.31
CA THR A 6 -43.05 20.73 -27.65
C THR A 6 -42.81 20.71 -26.14
N ALA A 7 -43.76 20.16 -25.38
CA ALA A 7 -43.75 20.15 -23.90
C ALA A 7 -42.48 19.53 -23.26
N GLN A 8 -41.78 18.63 -23.96
CA GLN A 8 -40.50 18.08 -23.52
C GLN A 8 -39.33 19.08 -23.63
N GLN A 9 -39.33 19.95 -24.65
CA GLN A 9 -38.31 20.99 -24.81
C GLN A 9 -38.47 22.09 -23.76
N THR A 10 -39.71 22.41 -23.39
CA THR A 10 -40.03 23.37 -22.31
C THR A 10 -39.58 22.85 -20.95
N ARG A 11 -39.74 21.53 -20.70
CA ARG A 11 -39.28 20.88 -19.46
C ARG A 11 -37.76 20.85 -19.37
N ALA A 12 -37.06 20.50 -20.45
CA ALA A 12 -35.60 20.50 -20.49
C ALA A 12 -35.00 21.91 -20.32
N GLN A 13 -35.63 22.95 -20.88
CA GLN A 13 -35.21 24.34 -20.68
C GLN A 13 -35.48 24.83 -19.25
N GLN A 14 -36.59 24.41 -18.62
CA GLN A 14 -36.88 24.72 -17.22
C GLN A 14 -35.93 24.02 -16.24
N THR A 15 -35.56 22.76 -16.50
CA THR A 15 -34.57 22.04 -15.67
C THR A 15 -33.17 22.64 -15.83
N ARG A 16 -32.78 23.06 -17.03
CA ARG A 16 -31.50 23.72 -17.30
C ARG A 16 -31.44 25.11 -16.66
N ALA A 17 -32.55 25.86 -16.69
CA ALA A 17 -32.69 27.16 -16.02
C ALA A 17 -32.74 27.05 -14.49
N GLN A 18 -33.34 25.99 -13.92
CA GLN A 18 -33.28 25.71 -12.49
C GLN A 18 -31.88 25.28 -12.04
N GLN A 19 -31.13 24.54 -12.87
CA GLN A 19 -29.72 24.21 -12.62
C GLN A 19 -28.79 25.42 -12.70
N THR A 20 -29.06 26.39 -13.59
CA THR A 20 -28.29 27.66 -13.62
C THR A 20 -28.67 28.60 -12.49
N ARG A 21 -29.93 28.59 -12.03
CA ARG A 21 -30.41 29.43 -10.92
C ARG A 21 -29.95 28.92 -9.54
N ALA A 22 -29.66 27.62 -9.41
CA ALA A 22 -29.03 27.04 -8.22
C ALA A 22 -27.53 27.38 -8.08
N GLN A 23 -26.90 27.97 -9.11
CA GLN A 23 -25.50 28.40 -9.10
C GLN A 23 -25.31 29.90 -8.79
N GLN A 24 -26.37 30.60 -8.39
CA GLN A 24 -26.32 32.04 -8.08
C GLN A 24 -26.91 32.37 -6.71
N THR A 25 -26.66 31.52 -5.72
CA THR A 25 -26.70 31.91 -4.31
C THR A 25 -25.37 32.60 -3.97
N PRO A 26 -25.34 33.67 -3.16
CA PRO A 26 -24.08 34.30 -2.74
C PRO A 26 -23.17 33.24 -2.13
N ASP A 27 -21.91 33.18 -2.58
CA ASP A 27 -20.89 32.22 -2.15
C ASP A 27 -20.85 32.11 -0.61
N ALA A 28 -21.54 31.12 -0.05
CA ALA A 28 -21.28 30.68 1.31
C ALA A 28 -19.85 30.14 1.31
N LEU A 29 -18.95 30.87 1.96
CA LEU A 29 -17.54 30.51 2.12
C LEU A 29 -17.45 29.03 2.49
N GLY A 30 -17.00 28.19 1.56
CA GLY A 30 -16.89 26.74 1.68
C GLY A 30 -15.75 26.36 2.63
N LEU A 31 -15.90 26.74 3.90
CA LEU A 31 -14.97 26.54 4.99
C LEU A 31 -15.48 25.41 5.89
N VAL A 32 -14.63 24.44 6.15
CA VAL A 32 -14.88 23.34 7.10
C VAL A 32 -13.64 23.20 7.97
N ALA A 33 -13.80 23.19 9.29
CA ALA A 33 -12.68 23.12 10.22
C ALA A 33 -12.71 21.82 11.04
N THR A 34 -11.53 21.27 11.31
CA THR A 34 -11.28 20.26 12.33
C THR A 34 -10.41 20.86 13.43
N GLN A 35 -10.13 20.10 14.49
CA GLN A 35 -9.23 20.54 15.56
C GLN A 35 -7.80 20.86 15.08
N ALA A 36 -7.39 20.34 13.90
CA ALA A 36 -6.03 20.48 13.39
C ALA A 36 -5.92 21.28 12.08
N VAL A 37 -6.96 21.30 11.24
CA VAL A 37 -6.89 21.92 9.90
C VAL A 37 -8.20 22.60 9.49
N VAL A 38 -8.10 23.63 8.66
CA VAL A 38 -9.23 24.27 7.99
C VAL A 38 -9.20 23.93 6.50
N ALA A 39 -10.23 23.25 6.01
CA ALA A 39 -10.47 23.02 4.60
C ALA A 39 -11.22 24.21 4.01
N ALA A 40 -10.67 24.78 2.93
CA ALA A 40 -11.25 25.92 2.22
C ALA A 40 -11.27 25.64 0.72
N ARG A 41 -12.38 25.97 0.06
CA ARG A 41 -12.43 26.05 -1.40
C ARG A 41 -12.01 27.44 -1.86
N LEU A 42 -10.80 27.55 -2.41
CA LEU A 42 -10.25 28.80 -2.92
C LEU A 42 -10.09 28.73 -4.44
N THR A 43 -10.50 29.79 -5.13
CA THR A 43 -10.05 30.03 -6.51
C THR A 43 -8.57 30.38 -6.52
N PHE A 44 -7.89 30.21 -7.66
CA PHE A 44 -6.48 30.59 -7.83
C PHE A 44 -6.22 32.06 -7.39
N ARG A 45 -7.14 32.97 -7.74
CA ARG A 45 -7.07 34.37 -7.33
C ARG A 45 -7.21 34.54 -5.81
N GLN A 46 -8.11 33.81 -5.16
CA GLN A 46 -8.27 33.86 -3.69
C GLN A 46 -7.06 33.24 -2.97
N LEU A 47 -6.48 32.17 -3.50
CA LEU A 47 -5.26 31.58 -2.95
C LEU A 47 -4.12 32.60 -2.89
N LEU A 48 -3.91 33.36 -3.97
CA LEU A 48 -2.83 34.35 -4.05
C LEU A 48 -3.14 35.67 -3.33
N ARG A 49 -4.40 36.11 -3.28
CA ARG A 49 -4.76 37.40 -2.66
C ARG A 49 -5.14 37.31 -1.19
N VAL A 50 -5.49 36.12 -0.70
CA VAL A 50 -5.99 35.92 0.68
C VAL A 50 -5.10 34.97 1.47
N ALA A 51 -4.84 33.75 0.98
CA ALA A 51 -4.09 32.77 1.75
C ALA A 51 -2.57 33.03 1.73
N LEU A 52 -2.00 33.37 0.57
CA LEU A 52 -0.56 33.65 0.44
C LEU A 52 -0.11 34.80 1.37
N PRO A 53 -0.83 35.94 1.49
CA PRO A 53 -0.46 37.02 2.41
C PRO A 53 -0.47 36.68 3.89
N MET A 54 -1.16 35.60 4.27
CA MET A 54 -1.24 35.11 5.65
C MET A 54 -0.09 34.16 6.01
N THR A 55 0.80 33.87 5.07
CA THR A 55 1.95 32.97 5.28
C THR A 55 3.20 33.72 5.74
N PRO A 56 4.06 33.10 6.56
CA PRO A 56 5.37 33.65 6.89
C PRO A 56 6.25 33.88 5.65
N TRP A 57 6.13 33.00 4.65
CA TRP A 57 6.86 33.10 3.39
C TRP A 57 6.60 34.43 2.67
N TRP A 58 5.34 34.88 2.61
CA TRP A 58 5.00 36.15 1.96
C TRP A 58 5.63 37.36 2.62
N THR A 59 5.70 37.36 3.96
CA THR A 59 6.36 38.43 4.70
C THR A 59 7.86 38.40 4.45
N SER A 60 8.50 37.24 4.56
CA SER A 60 9.93 37.08 4.32
C SER A 60 10.32 37.42 2.87
N ALA A 61 9.49 37.04 1.89
CA ALA A 61 9.71 37.34 0.48
C ALA A 61 9.59 38.84 0.13
N LEU A 62 8.90 39.63 0.96
CA LEU A 62 8.70 41.07 0.75
C LEU A 62 9.55 41.96 1.70
N CYS A 63 10.03 41.44 2.83
CA CYS A 63 10.57 42.27 3.92
C CYS A 63 12.03 41.99 4.35
N GLU A 64 12.64 40.87 3.95
CA GLU A 64 13.95 40.44 4.47
C GLU A 64 15.04 40.40 3.37
N ASP A 65 16.08 41.21 3.58
CA ASP A 65 17.43 41.00 3.04
C ASP A 65 18.19 40.08 4.01
N ASP A 66 18.88 39.06 3.48
CA ASP A 66 19.56 37.99 4.23
C ASP A 66 20.81 38.47 5.03
N SER A 67 20.98 39.78 5.22
CA SER A 67 22.17 40.38 5.84
C SER A 67 22.02 40.71 7.33
N GLY A 68 20.85 40.52 7.95
CA GLY A 68 20.66 40.66 9.40
C GLY A 68 20.91 42.05 10.00
N ILE A 69 21.16 43.07 9.18
CA ILE A 69 21.41 44.46 9.64
C ILE A 69 20.41 45.37 8.95
N ARG A 70 19.39 45.84 9.70
CA ARG A 70 18.62 47.02 9.30
C ARG A 70 19.21 48.25 9.97
N ASP A 71 19.90 49.08 9.19
CA ASP A 71 19.97 50.50 9.51
C ASP A 71 18.63 51.14 9.17
N ARG A 72 18.01 51.84 10.12
CA ARG A 72 16.63 52.37 10.02
C ARG A 72 16.54 53.66 9.18
N SER A 73 17.61 54.11 8.53
CA SER A 73 17.67 55.40 7.82
C SER A 73 17.76 55.36 6.29
N SER A 74 17.83 54.20 5.64
CA SER A 74 17.85 54.13 4.16
C SER A 74 16.66 53.34 3.62
N ALA A 75 15.79 54.02 2.88
CA ALA A 75 14.64 53.44 2.21
C ALA A 75 15.09 52.46 1.12
N SER A 76 15.09 51.15 1.45
CA SER A 76 15.19 50.09 0.45
C SER A 76 14.01 50.22 -0.53
N PRO A 77 14.25 50.13 -1.85
CA PRO A 77 13.20 50.21 -2.85
C PRO A 77 12.27 49.00 -2.73
N ASP A 78 11.06 49.30 -2.27
CA ASP A 78 10.05 48.35 -1.85
C ASP A 78 9.53 47.55 -3.06
N LEU A 79 9.75 46.23 -3.11
CA LEU A 79 9.06 45.32 -4.06
C LEU A 79 7.53 45.50 -4.01
N THR A 80 7.06 45.95 -2.85
CA THR A 80 5.71 46.43 -2.57
C THR A 80 5.29 47.58 -3.52
N ALA A 81 6.15 48.56 -3.77
CA ALA A 81 5.85 49.64 -4.72
C ALA A 81 5.74 49.12 -6.17
N ILE A 82 6.53 48.12 -6.56
CA ILE A 82 6.50 47.54 -7.91
C ILE A 82 5.25 46.67 -8.15
N LEU A 83 4.91 45.82 -7.17
CA LEU A 83 3.78 44.90 -7.28
C LEU A 83 2.42 45.57 -7.02
N PHE A 84 2.40 46.69 -6.28
CA PHE A 84 1.16 47.36 -5.83
C PHE A 84 0.99 48.82 -6.31
N ALA A 85 1.88 49.39 -7.15
CA ALA A 85 1.67 50.72 -7.72
C ALA A 85 0.48 50.77 -8.70
N SER A 86 -0.33 51.82 -8.57
CA SER A 86 -1.61 52.00 -9.27
C SER A 86 -1.49 52.51 -10.73
N GLN A 87 -0.33 52.49 -11.37
CA GLN A 87 -0.14 53.09 -12.71
C GLN A 87 0.55 52.15 -13.73
N PRO A 88 0.18 52.22 -15.02
CA PRO A 88 0.80 51.40 -16.07
C PRO A 88 2.23 51.87 -16.33
N ALA A 89 3.20 50.97 -16.18
CA ALA A 89 4.62 51.26 -16.40
C ALA A 89 4.86 51.75 -17.84
N ARG A 90 5.40 52.98 -17.96
CA ARG A 90 5.86 53.54 -19.25
C ARG A 90 7.06 52.75 -19.77
N ARG A 91 7.09 52.53 -21.09
CA ARG A 91 8.24 51.98 -21.83
C ARG A 91 9.49 52.84 -21.58
N ALA A 92 10.57 52.22 -21.10
CA ALA A 92 11.90 52.80 -21.10
C ALA A 92 12.84 51.93 -21.93
N THR A 93 13.46 52.55 -22.93
CA THR A 93 14.46 52.03 -23.85
C THR A 93 15.86 52.41 -23.35
N GLY A 94 16.78 51.46 -23.18
CA GLY A 94 18.19 51.74 -22.87
C GLY A 94 19.04 50.46 -22.72
N SER A 95 20.30 50.48 -23.17
CA SER A 95 21.19 49.31 -23.33
C SER A 95 22.51 49.38 -22.53
N PHE A 96 23.05 48.19 -22.18
CA PHE A 96 24.45 47.79 -21.82
C PHE A 96 25.09 48.34 -20.51
N PRO A 97 26.22 47.78 -19.96
CA PRO A 97 26.90 46.46 -20.08
C PRO A 97 27.23 45.80 -18.70
N GLY A 98 27.89 44.62 -18.67
CA GLY A 98 27.94 43.71 -17.51
C GLY A 98 29.17 43.70 -16.58
N MET A 99 29.09 42.89 -15.51
CA MET A 99 30.23 42.33 -14.76
C MET A 99 29.85 41.01 -14.04
N ARG A 100 30.88 40.22 -13.68
CA ARG A 100 30.93 38.76 -13.40
C ARG A 100 30.20 38.24 -12.14
N ALA A 101 29.79 36.98 -12.21
CA ALA A 101 29.23 36.16 -11.12
C ALA A 101 30.28 35.25 -10.45
N PRO A 102 30.14 34.86 -9.16
CA PRO A 102 30.75 33.65 -8.60
C PRO A 102 29.85 32.41 -8.77
N ALA A 103 30.49 31.23 -8.71
CA ALA A 103 30.03 29.95 -9.23
C ALA A 103 29.18 29.07 -8.27
N PRO A 104 28.51 28.00 -8.77
CA PRO A 104 27.35 27.32 -8.14
C PRO A 104 27.57 25.83 -7.77
N SER A 105 26.58 25.16 -7.14
CA SER A 105 26.42 23.68 -7.12
C SER A 105 25.00 23.21 -6.70
N PRO A 106 24.53 21.98 -7.03
CA PRO A 106 24.22 21.56 -8.40
C PRO A 106 22.81 20.92 -8.60
N VAL A 107 22.47 20.75 -9.89
CA VAL A 107 21.33 20.02 -10.51
C VAL A 107 20.00 20.79 -10.68
N ARG A 108 19.98 21.75 -11.62
CA ARG A 108 18.79 22.19 -12.38
C ARG A 108 19.16 22.57 -13.82
N ASP A 109 18.23 22.35 -14.75
CA ASP A 109 18.34 22.42 -16.23
C ASP A 109 18.95 23.75 -16.77
N PRO A 110 19.90 23.73 -17.72
CA PRO A 110 20.48 24.93 -18.33
C PRO A 110 19.47 25.89 -18.98
N ALA A 111 18.33 25.41 -19.50
CA ALA A 111 17.30 26.30 -20.06
C ALA A 111 16.65 27.18 -18.98
N THR A 112 16.49 26.65 -17.75
CA THR A 112 15.94 27.41 -16.63
C THR A 112 16.85 28.53 -16.14
N ARG A 113 18.18 28.40 -16.28
CA ARG A 113 19.16 29.43 -15.90
C ARG A 113 19.05 30.69 -16.74
N THR A 114 18.92 30.55 -18.05
CA THR A 114 18.85 31.69 -18.98
C THR A 114 17.58 32.51 -18.75
N SER A 115 16.43 31.83 -18.53
CA SER A 115 15.16 32.48 -18.22
C SER A 115 15.14 33.13 -16.84
N GLN A 116 15.73 32.50 -15.82
CA GLN A 116 15.84 33.07 -14.47
C GLN A 116 16.72 34.32 -14.44
N ARG A 117 17.85 34.28 -15.15
CA ARG A 117 18.75 35.43 -15.28
C ARG A 117 18.10 36.59 -16.03
N ALA A 118 17.43 36.33 -17.15
CA ALA A 118 16.69 37.35 -17.89
C ALA A 118 15.53 37.96 -17.07
N LEU A 119 14.86 37.15 -16.23
CA LEU A 119 13.83 37.62 -15.32
C LEU A 119 14.39 38.48 -14.17
N GLY A 120 15.50 38.06 -13.57
CA GLY A 120 16.22 38.84 -12.56
C GLY A 120 16.74 40.18 -13.11
N GLU A 121 17.32 40.18 -14.31
CA GLU A 121 17.79 41.39 -15.00
C GLU A 121 16.64 42.34 -15.36
N ALA A 122 15.50 41.81 -15.82
CA ALA A 122 14.31 42.60 -16.14
C ALA A 122 13.64 43.22 -14.91
N LEU A 123 13.62 42.51 -13.79
CA LEU A 123 13.14 43.03 -12.51
C LEU A 123 14.11 44.06 -11.93
N GLY A 124 15.43 43.83 -12.03
CA GLY A 124 16.49 44.76 -11.60
C GLY A 124 16.53 46.09 -12.38
N ALA A 125 15.96 46.12 -13.59
CA ALA A 125 15.85 47.33 -14.43
C ALA A 125 14.68 48.27 -14.04
N LEU A 126 13.85 47.90 -13.06
CA LEU A 126 12.79 48.77 -12.53
C LEU A 126 13.40 49.87 -11.64
N PRO A 127 12.80 51.08 -11.57
CA PRO A 127 13.32 52.16 -10.72
C PRO A 127 13.46 51.71 -9.27
N GLY A 128 14.69 51.67 -8.75
CA GLY A 128 15.04 51.17 -7.42
C GLY A 128 15.52 49.72 -7.38
N ALA A 129 15.27 48.87 -8.36
CA ALA A 129 15.56 47.43 -8.23
C ALA A 129 17.05 47.02 -8.35
N ALA A 130 17.96 47.97 -8.50
CA ALA A 130 19.40 47.71 -8.62
C ALA A 130 20.05 47.12 -7.35
N GLU A 131 19.36 47.16 -6.19
CA GLU A 131 19.84 46.65 -4.90
C GLU A 131 19.11 45.37 -4.42
N LEU A 132 18.13 44.86 -5.18
CA LEU A 132 17.26 43.76 -4.72
C LEU A 132 17.80 42.37 -5.10
N TYR A 133 18.27 41.61 -4.10
CA TYR A 133 18.56 40.18 -4.27
C TYR A 133 17.22 39.39 -4.32
N LEU A 134 16.71 39.15 -5.53
CA LEU A 134 15.46 38.41 -5.71
C LEU A 134 15.67 36.92 -5.44
N ARG A 135 14.97 36.41 -4.42
CA ARG A 135 15.00 34.98 -4.07
C ARG A 135 14.47 34.10 -5.20
N ASP A 136 15.08 32.93 -5.36
CA ASP A 136 14.73 31.95 -6.40
C ASP A 136 13.25 31.50 -6.37
N ASP A 137 12.67 31.46 -5.18
CA ASP A 137 11.26 31.10 -4.95
C ASP A 137 10.29 32.20 -5.40
N LEU A 138 10.64 33.47 -5.23
CA LEU A 138 9.87 34.61 -5.74
C LEU A 138 9.92 34.65 -7.28
N LEU A 139 11.10 34.41 -7.88
CA LEU A 139 11.22 34.28 -9.34
C LEU A 139 10.36 33.13 -9.87
N TRP A 140 10.29 32.01 -9.13
CA TRP A 140 9.42 30.90 -9.47
C TRP A 140 7.93 31.26 -9.39
N LEU A 141 7.51 32.00 -8.36
CA LEU A 141 6.15 32.51 -8.22
C LEU A 141 5.78 33.40 -9.41
N VAL A 142 6.64 34.35 -9.80
CA VAL A 142 6.42 35.21 -10.97
C VAL A 142 6.23 34.39 -12.24
N ARG A 143 7.08 33.37 -12.45
CA ARG A 143 6.98 32.52 -13.65
C ARG A 143 5.67 31.76 -13.71
N VAL A 144 5.26 31.12 -12.62
CA VAL A 144 4.07 30.27 -12.61
C VAL A 144 2.80 31.12 -12.50
N ALA A 145 2.70 31.96 -11.48
CA ALA A 145 1.50 32.74 -11.23
C ALA A 145 1.30 33.88 -12.24
N GLY A 146 2.39 34.52 -12.68
CA GLY A 146 2.36 35.50 -13.77
C GLY A 146 1.92 34.87 -15.08
N ALA A 147 2.37 33.65 -15.40
CA ALA A 147 1.94 32.96 -16.62
C ALA A 147 0.46 32.58 -16.58
N ILE A 148 -0.02 32.06 -15.45
CA ILE A 148 -1.45 31.75 -15.26
C ILE A 148 -2.30 33.03 -15.37
N ALA A 149 -1.87 34.12 -14.72
CA ALA A 149 -2.53 35.41 -14.81
C ALA A 149 -2.57 35.95 -16.24
N HIS A 150 -1.46 35.84 -16.97
CA HIS A 150 -1.33 36.29 -18.34
C HIS A 150 -2.22 35.47 -19.30
N LEU A 151 -2.22 34.14 -19.17
CA LEU A 151 -3.10 33.28 -19.95
C LEU A 151 -4.57 33.60 -19.67
N HIS A 152 -4.95 33.83 -18.41
CA HIS A 152 -6.31 34.22 -18.05
C HIS A 152 -6.71 35.58 -18.64
N ALA A 153 -5.76 36.52 -18.73
CA ALA A 153 -6.01 37.82 -19.38
C ALA A 153 -6.18 37.69 -20.90
N LEU A 154 -5.40 36.83 -21.55
CA LEU A 154 -5.53 36.55 -22.99
C LEU A 154 -6.79 35.74 -23.33
N ALA A 155 -7.16 34.82 -22.46
CA ALA A 155 -8.29 33.90 -22.61
C ALA A 155 -9.14 33.85 -21.33
N PRO A 156 -10.10 34.79 -21.18
CA PRO A 156 -11.00 34.82 -20.02
C PRO A 156 -11.94 33.60 -19.95
N CYS A 157 -12.22 32.97 -21.09
CA CYS A 157 -13.02 31.74 -21.19
C CYS A 157 -12.13 30.53 -21.52
N TRP A 158 -12.49 29.37 -20.94
CA TRP A 158 -11.81 28.10 -21.19
C TRP A 158 -12.65 27.22 -22.14
N PRO A 159 -12.06 26.54 -23.13
CA PRO A 159 -10.63 26.53 -23.48
C PRO A 159 -10.19 27.74 -24.35
N PRO A 160 -8.91 28.15 -24.30
CA PRO A 160 -8.36 29.17 -25.20
C PRO A 160 -8.39 28.73 -26.67
N THR A 161 -8.48 29.68 -27.59
CA THR A 161 -8.32 29.45 -29.03
C THR A 161 -6.85 29.17 -29.39
N ASP A 162 -6.62 28.57 -30.57
CA ASP A 162 -5.26 28.31 -31.06
C ASP A 162 -4.43 29.59 -31.18
N GLU A 163 -5.05 30.70 -31.59
CA GLU A 163 -4.41 32.02 -31.67
C GLU A 163 -4.00 32.52 -30.27
N GLN A 164 -4.88 32.39 -29.26
CA GLN A 164 -4.57 32.73 -27.87
C GLN A 164 -3.44 31.85 -27.31
N TRP A 165 -3.40 30.55 -27.67
CA TRP A 165 -2.33 29.64 -27.29
C TRP A 165 -0.98 30.01 -27.91
N GLN A 166 -0.96 30.33 -29.19
CA GLN A 166 0.25 30.77 -29.88
C GLN A 166 0.77 32.07 -29.28
N ARG A 167 -0.11 33.04 -29.04
CA ARG A 167 0.23 34.31 -28.41
C ARG A 167 0.78 34.13 -27.00
N PHE A 168 0.13 33.31 -26.17
CA PHE A 168 0.62 32.98 -24.83
C PHE A 168 2.02 32.33 -24.87
N ARG A 169 2.27 31.40 -25.79
CA ARG A 169 3.59 30.74 -25.92
C ARG A 169 4.69 31.71 -26.32
N ALA A 170 4.38 32.70 -27.15
CA ALA A 170 5.34 33.73 -27.53
C ALA A 170 5.60 34.73 -26.38
N GLU A 171 4.55 35.18 -25.70
CA GLU A 171 4.64 36.25 -24.69
C GLU A 171 5.10 35.73 -23.31
N ARG A 172 4.88 34.46 -22.96
CA ARG A 172 5.29 33.89 -21.65
C ARG A 172 6.80 33.87 -21.43
N GLU A 173 7.60 33.97 -22.48
CA GLU A 173 9.07 34.04 -22.36
C GLU A 173 9.53 35.45 -21.97
N SER A 174 8.65 36.46 -22.00
CA SER A 174 8.96 37.83 -21.58
C SER A 174 8.76 38.01 -20.07
N PRO A 175 9.83 38.29 -19.31
CA PRO A 175 9.75 38.63 -17.90
C PRO A 175 8.76 39.75 -17.57
N GLN A 176 8.78 40.82 -18.36
CA GLN A 176 7.98 42.02 -18.12
C GLN A 176 6.49 41.72 -18.22
N VAL A 177 6.11 40.85 -19.17
CA VAL A 177 4.72 40.41 -19.34
C VAL A 177 4.25 39.63 -18.11
N LEU A 178 5.06 38.70 -17.62
CA LEU A 178 4.72 37.87 -16.45
C LEU A 178 4.64 38.70 -15.17
N VAL A 179 5.58 39.62 -14.97
CA VAL A 179 5.60 40.54 -13.82
C VAL A 179 4.38 41.46 -13.85
N ALA A 180 4.05 42.06 -14.99
CA ALA A 180 2.89 42.93 -15.12
C ALA A 180 1.57 42.17 -14.90
N ALA A 181 1.48 40.93 -15.39
CA ALA A 181 0.32 40.08 -15.17
C ALA A 181 0.17 39.69 -13.70
N LEU A 182 1.27 39.34 -13.01
CA LEU A 182 1.25 39.03 -11.58
C LEU A 182 0.91 40.28 -10.74
N ALA A 183 1.51 41.44 -11.02
CA ALA A 183 1.21 42.70 -10.34
C ALA A 183 -0.28 43.07 -10.49
N THR A 184 -0.85 42.85 -11.68
CA THR A 184 -2.30 43.03 -11.91
C THR A 184 -3.14 42.06 -11.06
N LEU A 185 -2.70 40.81 -10.91
CA LEU A 185 -3.39 39.81 -10.09
C LEU A 185 -3.33 40.14 -8.59
N LEU A 186 -2.21 40.70 -8.14
CA LEU A 186 -1.94 41.05 -6.74
C LEU A 186 -2.37 42.46 -6.35
N ARG A 187 -2.90 43.26 -7.28
CA ARG A 187 -3.36 44.63 -6.99
C ARG A 187 -4.31 44.65 -5.78
N ASP A 188 -4.16 45.67 -4.94
CA ASP A 188 -4.98 45.93 -3.75
C ASP A 188 -4.93 44.81 -2.69
N VAL A 189 -3.94 43.92 -2.73
CA VAL A 189 -3.65 42.99 -1.62
C VAL A 189 -2.96 43.79 -0.51
N PRO A 190 -3.47 43.76 0.74
CA PRO A 190 -2.88 44.53 1.83
C PRO A 190 -1.45 44.07 2.13
N PRO A 191 -0.56 44.98 2.59
CA PRO A 191 0.76 44.61 3.07
C PRO A 191 0.65 43.62 4.24
N ALA A 192 1.69 42.79 4.40
CA ALA A 192 1.74 41.66 5.33
C ALA A 192 1.06 41.92 6.68
N GLY A 193 0.10 41.07 7.04
CA GLY A 193 -0.65 41.12 8.30
C GLY A 193 -0.26 40.01 9.27
N ALA A 194 -1.11 39.73 10.28
CA ALA A 194 -0.92 38.58 11.16
C ALA A 194 -0.70 37.30 10.34
N GLN A 195 0.20 36.42 10.79
CA GLN A 195 0.60 35.19 10.09
C GLN A 195 -0.02 33.93 10.73
N PRO A 196 -1.35 33.74 10.71
CA PRO A 196 -1.98 32.58 11.34
C PRO A 196 -1.85 31.29 10.52
N LEU A 197 -1.33 31.36 9.27
CA LEU A 197 -1.31 30.21 8.36
C LEU A 197 0.10 29.65 8.19
N TRP A 198 0.37 28.54 8.89
CA TRP A 198 1.68 27.87 8.91
C TRP A 198 1.94 27.00 7.67
N ALA A 199 0.90 26.33 7.14
CA ALA A 199 1.02 25.45 5.99
C ALA A 199 -0.26 25.41 5.15
N VAL A 200 -0.11 25.33 3.81
CA VAL A 200 -1.20 25.06 2.86
C VAL A 200 -0.95 23.71 2.20
N HIS A 201 -1.94 22.83 2.23
CA HIS A 201 -1.91 21.55 1.51
C HIS A 201 -3.13 21.43 0.60
N GLY A 202 -2.95 20.85 -0.58
CA GLY A 202 -4.08 20.45 -1.42
C GLY A 202 -4.87 19.34 -0.71
N ASN A 203 -6.19 19.50 -0.60
CA ASN A 203 -7.05 18.44 -0.08
C ASN A 203 -7.04 17.25 -1.04
N ARG A 204 -6.25 16.22 -0.71
CA ARG A 204 -6.02 15.07 -1.59
C ARG A 204 -7.24 14.16 -1.58
N ARG A 205 -7.62 13.66 -2.76
CA ARG A 205 -8.63 12.61 -2.85
C ARG A 205 -8.07 11.34 -2.21
N ALA A 206 -8.74 10.86 -1.16
CA ALA A 206 -8.50 9.53 -0.65
C ALA A 206 -9.20 8.52 -1.57
N GLU A 207 -8.49 7.46 -1.93
CA GLU A 207 -9.03 6.31 -2.66
C GLU A 207 -8.92 5.08 -1.77
N MET A 208 -9.78 4.09 -2.00
CA MET A 208 -9.67 2.80 -1.29
C MET A 208 -8.33 2.15 -1.63
N ALA A 209 -7.57 1.76 -0.62
CA ALA A 209 -6.26 1.14 -0.78
C ALA A 209 -6.38 -0.33 -1.23
N MET A 210 -6.78 -0.58 -2.48
CA MET A 210 -6.68 -1.92 -3.09
C MET A 210 -6.45 -1.83 -4.59
N ARG A 211 -5.23 -2.19 -5.07
CA ARG A 211 -5.02 -3.02 -6.30
C ARG A 211 -3.57 -3.23 -6.75
N ARG A 212 -2.56 -2.49 -6.26
CA ARG A 212 -1.20 -2.56 -6.85
C ARG A 212 -0.10 -2.76 -5.80
N SER A 213 -0.13 -3.88 -5.08
CA SER A 213 0.98 -4.30 -4.20
C SER A 213 2.20 -4.75 -5.01
N MET A 214 1.98 -5.43 -6.14
CA MET A 214 3.04 -6.01 -6.97
C MET A 214 4.05 -4.99 -7.53
N PRO A 215 3.63 -3.82 -8.09
CA PRO A 215 4.56 -2.80 -8.54
C PRO A 215 5.35 -2.15 -7.40
N THR A 216 4.75 -2.03 -6.21
CA THR A 216 5.42 -1.43 -5.03
C THR A 216 6.64 -2.23 -4.62
N ILE A 217 6.56 -3.56 -4.70
CA ILE A 217 7.69 -4.47 -4.42
C ILE A 217 8.50 -4.83 -5.68
N LYS A 218 8.18 -4.23 -6.84
CA LYS A 218 8.82 -4.47 -8.15
C LYS A 218 8.80 -5.94 -8.61
N ALA A 219 7.90 -6.76 -8.09
CA ALA A 219 7.84 -8.18 -8.42
C ALA A 219 7.28 -8.42 -9.84
N ASP A 220 6.53 -7.48 -10.41
CA ASP A 220 6.17 -7.52 -11.84
C ASP A 220 7.37 -7.23 -12.75
N ALA A 221 8.24 -6.30 -12.37
CA ALA A 221 9.49 -6.05 -13.08
C ALA A 221 10.43 -7.25 -13.00
N ALA A 222 10.60 -7.83 -11.80
CA ALA A 222 11.46 -9.00 -11.61
C ALA A 222 11.04 -10.19 -12.49
N ARG A 223 9.73 -10.49 -12.53
CA ARG A 223 9.18 -11.55 -13.40
C ARG A 223 9.43 -11.28 -14.88
N ARG A 224 9.19 -10.05 -15.35
CA ARG A 224 9.35 -9.71 -16.78
C ARG A 224 10.79 -9.72 -17.25
N VAL A 225 11.74 -9.33 -16.38
CA VAL A 225 13.14 -9.17 -16.74
C VAL A 225 13.95 -10.44 -16.52
N PHE A 226 13.65 -11.19 -15.46
CA PHE A 226 14.47 -12.32 -15.02
C PHE A 226 13.75 -13.67 -15.08
N ASP A 227 12.48 -13.71 -15.52
CA ASP A 227 11.66 -14.93 -15.59
C ASP A 227 11.52 -15.66 -14.24
N VAL A 228 11.54 -14.90 -13.13
CA VAL A 228 11.45 -15.45 -11.77
C VAL A 228 9.99 -15.66 -11.37
N THR A 229 9.45 -16.85 -11.63
CA THR A 229 8.03 -17.18 -11.37
C THR A 229 7.79 -18.04 -10.13
N GLY A 230 8.87 -18.54 -9.51
CA GLY A 230 8.82 -19.50 -8.40
C GLY A 230 8.69 -20.97 -8.84
N LYS A 231 8.81 -21.25 -10.14
CA LYS A 231 8.78 -22.61 -10.68
C LYS A 231 9.85 -23.50 -10.02
N GLY A 232 9.44 -24.70 -9.61
CA GLY A 232 10.31 -25.68 -8.94
C GLY A 232 10.54 -25.40 -7.45
N ILE A 233 10.00 -24.29 -6.92
CA ILE A 233 10.03 -23.98 -5.49
C ILE A 233 8.73 -24.43 -4.85
N ARG A 234 8.85 -25.08 -3.70
CA ARG A 234 7.76 -25.52 -2.83
C ARG A 234 7.79 -24.75 -1.53
N TRP A 235 6.65 -24.20 -1.14
CA TRP A 235 6.51 -23.33 0.02
C TRP A 235 5.36 -23.78 0.91
N ALA A 236 5.61 -23.95 2.21
CA ALA A 236 4.56 -24.27 3.16
C ALA A 236 3.89 -23.01 3.69
N VAL A 237 2.58 -23.03 3.80
CA VAL A 237 1.79 -21.97 4.45
C VAL A 237 1.17 -22.56 5.69
N LEU A 238 1.60 -22.08 6.87
CA LEU A 238 1.03 -22.47 8.15
C LEU A 238 -0.05 -21.45 8.51
N ASP A 239 -1.32 -21.80 8.28
CA ASP A 239 -2.45 -20.88 8.40
C ASP A 239 -3.77 -21.63 8.68
N SER A 240 -4.93 -21.04 8.42
CA SER A 240 -6.28 -21.63 8.56
C SER A 240 -6.66 -22.58 7.43
N GLY A 241 -5.87 -22.55 6.36
CA GLY A 241 -5.93 -23.47 5.24
C GLY A 241 -6.07 -22.79 3.89
N ILE A 242 -5.64 -23.50 2.85
CA ILE A 242 -5.74 -23.08 1.45
C ILE A 242 -6.82 -23.91 0.75
N ASP A 243 -7.75 -23.22 0.07
CA ASP A 243 -8.67 -23.86 -0.86
C ASP A 243 -7.93 -24.29 -2.14
N ALA A 244 -7.58 -25.57 -2.19
CA ALA A 244 -6.87 -26.22 -3.29
C ALA A 244 -7.72 -26.36 -4.56
N THR A 245 -9.05 -26.23 -4.45
CA THR A 245 -9.96 -26.27 -5.61
C THR A 245 -10.11 -24.92 -6.29
N HIS A 246 -9.68 -23.85 -5.61
CA HIS A 246 -9.81 -22.49 -6.08
C HIS A 246 -9.09 -22.28 -7.41
N VAL A 247 -9.77 -21.66 -8.37
CA VAL A 247 -9.29 -21.42 -9.74
C VAL A 247 -7.89 -20.79 -9.81
N ALA A 248 -7.59 -19.88 -8.87
CA ALA A 248 -6.30 -19.21 -8.77
C ALA A 248 -5.09 -20.15 -8.54
N PHE A 249 -5.30 -21.36 -8.02
CA PHE A 249 -4.23 -22.32 -7.74
C PHE A 249 -4.24 -23.51 -8.70
N ARG A 250 -5.12 -23.53 -9.70
CA ARG A 250 -5.11 -24.59 -10.71
C ARG A 250 -3.79 -24.58 -11.47
N ARG A 251 -3.35 -25.77 -11.88
CA ARG A 251 -2.24 -25.92 -12.82
C ARG A 251 -2.66 -25.44 -14.20
N ARG A 252 -1.67 -25.13 -15.02
CA ARG A 252 -1.84 -24.82 -16.43
C ARG A 252 -1.29 -25.97 -17.25
N GLU A 253 -1.97 -26.32 -18.34
CA GLU A 253 -1.54 -27.46 -19.15
C GLU A 253 -0.16 -27.22 -19.79
N PRO A 254 0.80 -28.15 -19.62
CA PRO A 254 2.07 -28.08 -20.32
C PRO A 254 1.86 -28.08 -21.85
N GLY A 255 2.38 -27.06 -22.55
CA GLY A 255 2.32 -26.98 -24.01
C GLY A 255 1.10 -26.26 -24.58
N ARG A 256 0.09 -25.93 -23.76
CA ARG A 256 -0.91 -24.91 -24.12
C ARG A 256 -0.42 -23.55 -23.64
N GLY A 257 -0.79 -22.47 -24.33
CA GLY A 257 -0.36 -21.12 -23.96
C GLY A 257 -0.66 -20.84 -22.48
N MET A 258 0.18 -20.03 -21.81
CA MET A 258 0.07 -19.79 -20.36
C MET A 258 -1.29 -19.25 -19.88
N ALA A 259 -2.23 -18.93 -20.76
CA ALA A 259 -3.58 -18.51 -20.38
C ALA A 259 -4.54 -19.69 -20.11
N GLN A 260 -4.14 -20.95 -20.38
CA GLN A 260 -5.07 -22.08 -20.29
C GLN A 260 -4.91 -22.85 -18.98
N LEU A 261 -6.00 -22.96 -18.21
CA LEU A 261 -6.06 -23.77 -17.00
C LEU A 261 -6.18 -25.26 -17.36
N SER A 262 -5.69 -26.12 -16.47
CA SER A 262 -6.06 -27.53 -16.45
C SER A 262 -7.59 -27.67 -16.34
N PRO A 263 -8.17 -28.75 -16.90
CA PRO A 263 -9.61 -29.00 -16.89
C PRO A 263 -10.20 -29.01 -15.46
N GLU A 264 -11.53 -28.89 -15.36
CA GLU A 264 -12.23 -28.99 -14.09
C GLU A 264 -11.85 -30.30 -13.38
N PRO A 265 -11.68 -30.26 -12.04
CA PRO A 265 -11.28 -31.41 -11.26
C PRO A 265 -12.27 -32.58 -11.38
N ASP A 266 -11.74 -33.78 -11.70
CA ASP A 266 -12.43 -35.07 -11.58
C ASP A 266 -12.59 -35.51 -10.10
N GLU A 267 -12.90 -36.78 -9.84
CA GLU A 267 -12.96 -37.33 -8.47
C GLU A 267 -11.66 -37.15 -7.66
N ASP A 268 -10.49 -37.23 -8.31
CA ASP A 268 -9.18 -36.90 -7.75
C ASP A 268 -8.58 -35.72 -8.52
N PHE A 269 -8.33 -34.63 -7.80
CA PHE A 269 -7.83 -33.40 -8.38
C PHE A 269 -6.39 -33.06 -7.98
N THR A 270 -5.68 -34.01 -7.39
CA THR A 270 -4.28 -33.84 -6.94
C THR A 270 -3.38 -33.28 -8.05
N ALA A 271 -3.55 -33.75 -9.29
CA ALA A 271 -2.78 -33.29 -10.45
C ALA A 271 -3.25 -31.94 -11.04
N HIS A 272 -4.43 -31.45 -10.64
CA HIS A 272 -5.05 -30.25 -11.19
C HIS A 272 -4.73 -28.97 -10.41
N THR A 273 -4.13 -29.10 -9.22
CA THR A 273 -3.81 -27.98 -8.32
C THR A 273 -2.30 -27.85 -8.06
N ARG A 274 -1.87 -26.61 -7.81
CA ARG A 274 -0.52 -26.26 -7.33
C ARG A 274 -0.42 -26.33 -5.82
N VAL A 275 -1.53 -26.43 -5.10
CA VAL A 275 -1.54 -26.84 -3.70
C VAL A 275 -1.32 -28.35 -3.70
N THR A 276 -0.09 -28.80 -3.56
CA THR A 276 0.27 -30.22 -3.79
C THR A 276 -0.05 -31.10 -2.59
N HIS A 277 -0.09 -30.50 -1.40
CA HIS A 277 -0.24 -31.20 -0.12
C HIS A 277 -1.14 -30.36 0.79
N SER A 278 -2.07 -31.01 1.48
CA SER A 278 -2.89 -30.40 2.53
C SER A 278 -2.87 -31.27 3.78
N TYR A 279 -2.61 -30.66 4.93
CA TYR A 279 -2.52 -31.34 6.22
C TYR A 279 -3.33 -30.60 7.29
N ASP A 280 -4.11 -31.33 8.07
CA ASP A 280 -4.89 -30.80 9.20
C ASP A 280 -4.12 -30.99 10.51
N PHE A 281 -3.39 -29.95 10.95
CA PHE A 281 -2.69 -29.97 12.24
C PHE A 281 -3.57 -29.53 13.40
N THR A 282 -4.81 -29.08 13.17
CA THR A 282 -5.71 -28.63 14.25
C THR A 282 -6.03 -29.74 15.25
N CYS A 283 -6.03 -31.00 14.80
CA CYS A 283 -6.18 -32.19 15.63
C CYS A 283 -4.85 -32.76 16.17
N ALA A 284 -3.70 -32.18 15.83
CA ALA A 284 -2.38 -32.75 16.16
C ALA A 284 -2.17 -32.94 17.67
N ARG A 285 -2.70 -32.03 18.51
CA ARG A 285 -2.62 -32.17 19.98
C ARG A 285 -3.29 -33.45 20.46
N GLU A 286 -4.51 -33.71 20.00
CA GLU A 286 -5.29 -34.89 20.39
C GLU A 286 -4.65 -36.15 19.86
N LEU A 287 -4.11 -36.08 18.63
CA LEU A 287 -3.45 -37.20 17.98
C LEU A 287 -2.16 -37.63 18.66
N LEU A 288 -1.26 -36.68 18.86
CA LEU A 288 0.06 -36.95 19.43
C LEU A 288 -0.01 -37.28 20.92
N ALA A 289 -1.13 -36.94 21.58
CA ALA A 289 -1.39 -37.30 22.98
C ALA A 289 -2.06 -38.67 23.17
N LEU A 290 -2.38 -39.40 22.09
CA LEU A 290 -3.01 -40.72 22.19
C LEU A 290 -2.10 -41.70 22.95
N SER A 291 -2.59 -42.24 24.06
CA SER A 291 -1.92 -43.35 24.75
C SER A 291 -2.22 -44.69 24.08
N PRO A 292 -1.33 -45.70 24.21
CA PRO A 292 -1.58 -47.05 23.68
C PRO A 292 -2.92 -47.64 24.16
N ARG A 293 -3.30 -47.37 25.42
CA ARG A 293 -4.59 -47.81 25.98
C ARG A 293 -5.79 -47.16 25.32
N GLN A 294 -5.69 -45.89 24.91
CA GLN A 294 -6.75 -45.20 24.18
C GLN A 294 -6.88 -45.76 22.77
N ILE A 295 -5.76 -46.02 22.09
CA ILE A 295 -5.76 -46.65 20.76
C ILE A 295 -6.41 -48.05 20.80
N ASP A 296 -6.10 -48.84 21.84
CA ASP A 296 -6.66 -50.18 22.02
C ASP A 296 -8.18 -50.18 22.35
N ARG A 297 -8.66 -49.15 23.06
CA ARG A 297 -10.04 -49.11 23.60
C ARG A 297 -11.09 -48.46 22.68
N TYR A 298 -10.72 -47.87 21.54
CA TYR A 298 -11.66 -47.10 20.70
C TYR A 298 -12.42 -46.04 21.52
N PRO A 299 -11.80 -44.90 21.88
CA PRO A 299 -12.45 -43.92 22.72
C PRO A 299 -13.52 -43.16 21.92
N ALA A 300 -14.66 -42.90 22.57
CA ALA A 300 -15.51 -41.78 22.21
C ALA A 300 -14.69 -40.47 22.29
N GLY A 301 -14.73 -39.65 21.24
CA GLY A 301 -14.00 -38.37 21.17
C GLY A 301 -12.80 -38.32 20.22
N ILE A 302 -12.44 -39.42 19.55
CA ILE A 302 -11.50 -39.36 18.42
C ILE A 302 -12.25 -38.84 17.18
N ALA A 303 -11.61 -37.94 16.41
CA ALA A 303 -12.18 -37.42 15.17
C ALA A 303 -12.62 -38.56 14.23
N PRO A 304 -13.82 -38.50 13.61
CA PRO A 304 -14.36 -39.60 12.80
C PRO A 304 -13.43 -40.11 11.70
N ILE A 305 -12.70 -39.20 11.05
CA ILE A 305 -11.75 -39.54 9.98
C ILE A 305 -10.59 -40.40 10.49
N LEU A 306 -10.22 -40.24 11.76
CA LEU A 306 -9.21 -41.07 12.40
C LEU A 306 -9.73 -42.46 12.78
N LEU A 307 -11.01 -42.54 13.16
CA LEU A 307 -11.64 -43.82 13.49
C LEU A 307 -11.66 -44.75 12.27
N GLU A 308 -11.90 -44.20 11.09
CA GLU A 308 -11.85 -44.92 9.82
C GLU A 308 -10.44 -45.41 9.50
N GLN A 309 -9.42 -44.54 9.61
CA GLN A 309 -8.04 -44.92 9.34
C GLN A 309 -7.43 -45.89 10.38
N LEU A 310 -7.89 -45.84 11.62
CA LEU A 310 -7.52 -46.81 12.67
C LEU A 310 -8.35 -48.10 12.61
N ALA A 311 -9.31 -48.24 11.69
CA ALA A 311 -10.04 -49.49 11.48
C ALA A 311 -9.13 -50.62 10.96
N ASP A 312 -8.12 -50.26 10.16
CA ASP A 312 -7.08 -51.18 9.70
C ASP A 312 -6.21 -51.66 10.89
N PRO A 313 -6.18 -52.98 11.17
CA PRO A 313 -5.37 -53.56 12.26
C PRO A 313 -3.87 -53.27 12.12
N GLN A 314 -3.32 -53.24 10.91
CA GLN A 314 -1.90 -52.99 10.70
C GLN A 314 -1.56 -51.54 11.05
N ARG A 315 -2.30 -50.59 10.47
CA ARG A 315 -2.14 -49.16 10.76
C ARG A 315 -2.37 -48.84 12.23
N ARG A 316 -3.35 -49.48 12.88
CA ARG A 316 -3.55 -49.36 14.34
C ARG A 316 -2.32 -49.83 15.13
N SER A 317 -1.70 -50.94 14.72
CA SER A 317 -0.49 -51.46 15.36
C SER A 317 0.71 -50.52 15.21
N GLU A 318 0.89 -49.94 14.01
CA GLU A 318 1.94 -48.95 13.73
C GLU A 318 1.78 -47.68 14.59
N VAL A 319 0.57 -47.12 14.64
CA VAL A 319 0.24 -45.94 15.46
C VAL A 319 0.41 -46.24 16.95
N ARG A 320 0.00 -47.41 17.40
CA ARG A 320 0.21 -47.88 18.79
C ARG A 320 1.69 -47.97 19.12
N ALA A 321 2.50 -48.55 18.25
CA ALA A 321 3.95 -48.67 18.45
C ALA A 321 4.64 -47.29 18.47
N ALA A 322 4.20 -46.35 17.62
CA ALA A 322 4.69 -44.97 17.63
C ALA A 322 4.33 -44.26 18.95
N ALA A 323 3.08 -44.36 19.40
CA ALA A 323 2.64 -43.81 20.68
C ALA A 323 3.43 -44.38 21.88
N GLU A 324 3.74 -45.68 21.87
CA GLU A 324 4.60 -46.30 22.88
C GLU A 324 6.04 -45.75 22.87
N ARG A 325 6.63 -45.52 21.68
CA ARG A 325 7.96 -44.93 21.57
C ARG A 325 7.99 -43.53 22.17
N THR A 326 7.00 -42.70 21.83
CA THR A 326 6.87 -41.34 22.39
C THR A 326 6.66 -41.39 23.90
N SER A 327 5.80 -42.28 24.40
CA SER A 327 5.49 -42.41 25.83
C SER A 327 6.68 -42.87 26.70
N ARG A 328 7.65 -43.59 26.10
CA ARG A 328 8.88 -44.02 26.78
C ARG A 328 9.90 -42.90 26.99
N HIS A 329 9.71 -41.76 26.32
CA HIS A 329 10.59 -40.60 26.42
C HIS A 329 9.84 -39.44 27.09
N HIS A 330 10.54 -38.66 27.92
CA HIS A 330 9.98 -37.47 28.56
C HIS A 330 10.69 -36.20 28.04
N GLY A 331 9.95 -35.09 27.96
CA GLY A 331 10.47 -33.77 27.58
C GLY A 331 10.99 -33.69 26.14
N ALA A 332 12.10 -32.99 25.91
CA ALA A 332 12.65 -32.74 24.57
C ALA A 332 13.02 -34.00 23.78
N ARG A 333 13.33 -35.11 24.48
CA ARG A 333 13.60 -36.41 23.83
C ARG A 333 12.34 -37.00 23.21
N ALA A 334 11.16 -36.76 23.77
CA ALA A 334 9.89 -37.23 23.21
C ALA A 334 9.57 -36.55 21.87
N ALA A 335 9.79 -35.23 21.79
CA ALA A 335 9.56 -34.45 20.56
C ALA A 335 10.55 -34.82 19.44
N ALA A 336 11.80 -35.17 19.78
CA ALA A 336 12.79 -35.66 18.82
C ALA A 336 12.47 -37.09 18.32
N THR A 337 11.63 -37.84 19.05
CA THR A 337 11.21 -39.21 18.69
C THR A 337 9.85 -39.27 17.98
N THR A 338 9.21 -38.13 17.70
CA THR A 338 7.94 -38.11 16.97
C THR A 338 8.13 -38.72 15.58
N ASP A 339 7.50 -39.87 15.37
CA ASP A 339 7.61 -40.63 14.13
C ASP A 339 6.65 -40.10 13.08
N TRP A 340 7.10 -39.07 12.34
CA TRP A 340 6.27 -38.42 11.33
C TRP A 340 5.86 -39.35 10.17
N GLN A 341 6.56 -40.46 9.92
CA GLN A 341 6.12 -41.43 8.89
C GLN A 341 4.80 -42.10 9.28
N VAL A 342 4.56 -42.28 10.58
CA VAL A 342 3.32 -42.88 11.11
C VAL A 342 2.21 -41.84 11.25
N TRP A 343 2.54 -40.61 11.68
CA TRP A 343 1.53 -39.58 11.95
C TRP A 343 1.07 -38.81 10.71
N GLU A 344 1.94 -38.61 9.72
CA GLU A 344 1.64 -37.84 8.52
C GLU A 344 0.40 -38.32 7.75
N PRO A 345 0.19 -39.63 7.50
CA PRO A 345 -1.01 -40.12 6.81
C PRO A 345 -2.32 -39.80 7.55
N LEU A 346 -2.27 -39.67 8.89
CA LEU A 346 -3.43 -39.32 9.71
C LEU A 346 -3.78 -37.83 9.64
N LEU A 347 -2.80 -36.99 9.31
CA LEU A 347 -2.97 -35.55 9.15
C LEU A 347 -3.33 -35.16 7.72
N ARG A 348 -3.11 -36.06 6.74
CA ARG A 348 -3.30 -35.75 5.31
C ARG A 348 -4.78 -35.54 4.98
N ILE A 349 -5.07 -34.40 4.34
CA ILE A 349 -6.36 -34.14 3.69
C ILE A 349 -6.22 -34.56 2.22
N PRO A 350 -6.95 -35.60 1.77
CA PRO A 350 -6.87 -36.05 0.38
C PRO A 350 -7.50 -35.00 -0.55
N HIS A 351 -6.91 -34.82 -1.74
CA HIS A 351 -7.44 -33.95 -2.80
C HIS A 351 -8.40 -34.72 -3.69
N THR A 352 -9.41 -35.33 -3.06
CA THR A 352 -10.49 -36.05 -3.73
C THR A 352 -11.83 -35.40 -3.41
N LYS A 353 -12.80 -35.49 -4.30
CA LYS A 353 -14.13 -34.90 -4.10
C LYS A 353 -14.82 -35.40 -2.82
N ALA A 354 -14.59 -36.66 -2.45
CA ALA A 354 -15.16 -37.28 -1.25
C ALA A 354 -14.43 -36.87 0.04
N GLY A 355 -13.10 -36.70 0.00
CA GLY A 355 -12.28 -36.50 1.19
C GLY A 355 -11.73 -35.09 1.38
N TYR A 356 -11.83 -34.21 0.39
CA TYR A 356 -11.32 -32.85 0.48
C TYR A 356 -12.28 -31.95 1.27
N ARG A 357 -11.73 -31.21 2.24
CA ARG A 357 -12.46 -30.22 3.02
C ARG A 357 -11.97 -28.82 2.69
N VAL A 358 -12.81 -28.01 2.07
CA VAL A 358 -12.55 -26.58 1.84
C VAL A 358 -12.40 -25.88 3.21
N PRO A 359 -11.35 -25.06 3.43
CA PRO A 359 -11.20 -24.31 4.68
C PRO A 359 -12.33 -23.29 4.84
N ARG A 360 -12.92 -23.19 6.04
CA ARG A 360 -14.01 -22.23 6.30
C ARG A 360 -13.50 -20.81 6.48
N ASN A 361 -12.36 -20.66 7.15
CA ASN A 361 -11.72 -19.37 7.32
C ASN A 361 -10.91 -19.02 6.06
N PRO A 362 -11.22 -17.91 5.37
CA PRO A 362 -10.60 -17.56 4.09
C PRO A 362 -9.18 -17.00 4.23
N HIS A 363 -8.68 -16.80 5.46
CA HIS A 363 -7.39 -16.16 5.72
C HIS A 363 -6.23 -16.86 4.99
N GLY A 364 -6.08 -18.18 5.15
CA GLY A 364 -5.00 -18.93 4.50
C GLY A 364 -5.07 -18.90 2.97
N THR A 365 -6.27 -19.04 2.38
CA THR A 365 -6.50 -18.89 0.93
C THR A 365 -6.10 -17.49 0.45
N HIS A 366 -6.42 -16.44 1.20
CA HIS A 366 -6.05 -15.07 0.88
C HIS A 366 -4.52 -14.86 0.95
N VAL A 367 -3.88 -15.35 2.02
CA VAL A 367 -2.42 -15.33 2.18
C VAL A 367 -1.74 -16.05 1.02
N ALA A 368 -2.13 -17.30 0.75
CA ALA A 368 -1.63 -18.08 -0.39
C ALA A 368 -1.85 -17.37 -1.73
N GLY A 369 -2.95 -16.63 -1.87
CA GLY A 369 -3.24 -15.83 -3.06
C GLY A 369 -2.23 -14.71 -3.29
N ILE A 370 -1.79 -14.04 -2.22
CA ILE A 370 -0.71 -13.03 -2.29
C ILE A 370 0.59 -13.68 -2.76
N LEU A 371 0.93 -14.86 -2.23
CA LEU A 371 2.15 -15.56 -2.62
C LEU A 371 2.09 -16.04 -4.08
N ALA A 372 1.01 -16.72 -4.48
CA ALA A 372 1.08 -17.60 -5.65
C ALA A 372 -0.20 -17.69 -6.49
N ALA A 373 -1.18 -16.79 -6.33
CA ALA A 373 -2.33 -16.79 -7.23
C ALA A 373 -1.89 -16.64 -8.69
N ASP A 374 -2.53 -17.37 -9.60
CA ASP A 374 -2.43 -17.14 -11.03
C ASP A 374 -3.84 -17.07 -11.64
N TRP A 375 -4.61 -16.07 -11.22
CA TRP A 375 -6.01 -15.89 -11.64
C TRP A 375 -6.13 -14.74 -12.66
N ARG A 376 -6.02 -15.09 -13.92
CA ARG A 376 -5.99 -14.18 -15.06
C ARG A 376 -7.39 -13.76 -15.49
N VAL A 377 -7.46 -12.73 -16.32
CA VAL A 377 -8.73 -12.13 -16.79
C VAL A 377 -9.56 -13.13 -17.60
N GLY A 378 -8.92 -14.05 -18.33
CA GLY A 378 -9.61 -15.03 -19.19
C GLY A 378 -9.90 -16.39 -18.54
N ASP A 379 -9.65 -16.56 -17.25
CA ASP A 379 -9.67 -17.89 -16.63
C ASP A 379 -11.09 -18.44 -16.33
N LEU A 380 -12.18 -17.65 -16.42
CA LEU A 380 -13.60 -18.08 -16.41
C LEU A 380 -14.49 -16.96 -17.05
N SER A 381 -15.56 -17.30 -17.79
CA SER A 381 -16.56 -16.33 -18.31
C SER A 381 -17.61 -15.91 -17.27
N ASP A 382 -17.81 -16.76 -16.26
CA ASP A 382 -18.91 -16.69 -15.31
C ASP A 382 -18.33 -16.47 -13.90
N ASP A 383 -17.80 -15.28 -13.65
CA ASP A 383 -17.63 -14.82 -12.27
C ASP A 383 -19.05 -14.78 -11.64
N VAL A 384 -19.31 -15.60 -10.61
CA VAL A 384 -20.49 -15.42 -9.76
C VAL A 384 -20.35 -14.07 -9.08
N VAL A 385 -20.95 -13.06 -9.72
CA VAL A 385 -21.16 -11.75 -9.14
C VAL A 385 -22.07 -11.99 -7.94
N ALA A 386 -21.52 -11.89 -6.72
CA ALA A 386 -22.34 -11.61 -5.56
C ALA A 386 -23.11 -10.31 -5.88
N PRO A 387 -24.45 -10.35 -6.01
CA PRO A 387 -25.23 -9.19 -6.45
C PRO A 387 -25.04 -7.96 -5.54
N GLU A 388 -24.55 -8.17 -4.33
CA GLU A 388 -24.36 -7.11 -3.34
C GLU A 388 -23.21 -6.13 -3.64
N LEU A 389 -22.29 -6.44 -4.58
CA LEU A 389 -21.06 -5.66 -4.76
C LEU A 389 -21.03 -4.73 -5.98
N GLU A 390 -22.00 -4.76 -6.90
CA GLU A 390 -22.07 -3.89 -8.11
C GLU A 390 -20.74 -3.72 -8.90
N LEU A 391 -19.80 -4.66 -8.78
CA LEU A 391 -18.49 -4.55 -9.45
C LEU A 391 -18.55 -5.26 -10.82
N PRO A 392 -18.14 -4.60 -11.92
CA PRO A 392 -18.14 -5.20 -13.25
C PRO A 392 -17.18 -6.39 -13.34
N ALA A 393 -17.42 -7.26 -14.33
CA ALA A 393 -16.56 -8.37 -14.74
C ALA A 393 -15.07 -8.04 -14.61
N ARG A 394 -14.28 -8.97 -14.08
CA ARG A 394 -12.89 -8.73 -13.67
C ARG A 394 -12.05 -8.04 -14.75
N GLN A 395 -11.80 -6.75 -14.56
CA GLN A 395 -10.96 -5.97 -15.49
C GLN A 395 -9.44 -6.20 -15.32
N VAL A 396 -8.98 -6.88 -14.26
CA VAL A 396 -7.54 -7.02 -13.92
C VAL A 396 -7.24 -8.40 -13.34
N ALA A 397 -6.14 -9.01 -13.80
CA ALA A 397 -5.61 -10.27 -13.28
C ALA A 397 -5.23 -10.14 -11.79
N ARG A 398 -5.50 -11.19 -11.01
CA ARG A 398 -5.08 -11.34 -9.62
C ARG A 398 -3.96 -12.39 -9.59
N THR A 399 -2.74 -11.90 -9.78
CA THR A 399 -1.54 -12.74 -9.79
C THR A 399 -0.71 -12.41 -8.56
N GLY A 400 -0.34 -13.44 -7.80
CA GLY A 400 0.56 -13.35 -6.66
C GLY A 400 2.00 -13.06 -7.07
N VAL A 401 2.90 -13.07 -6.08
CA VAL A 401 4.33 -12.82 -6.27
C VAL A 401 4.96 -13.85 -7.21
N CYS A 402 4.77 -15.13 -6.89
CA CYS A 402 5.34 -16.28 -7.58
C CYS A 402 4.21 -17.18 -8.11
N PRO A 403 3.66 -16.90 -9.31
CA PRO A 403 2.50 -17.61 -9.84
C PRO A 403 2.72 -19.07 -10.22
N GLU A 404 3.97 -19.55 -10.25
CA GLU A 404 4.30 -20.97 -10.49
C GLU A 404 4.80 -21.69 -9.22
N LEU A 405 4.69 -21.04 -8.06
CA LEU A 405 5.03 -21.66 -6.78
C LEU A 405 4.10 -22.83 -6.49
N GLU A 406 4.68 -23.94 -6.02
CA GLU A 406 3.93 -25.06 -5.46
C GLU A 406 3.73 -24.84 -3.96
N LEU A 407 2.52 -25.06 -3.47
CA LEU A 407 2.15 -24.78 -2.09
C LEU A 407 1.90 -26.07 -1.31
N TRP A 408 2.30 -26.06 -0.03
CA TRP A 408 1.87 -27.02 0.98
C TRP A 408 0.98 -26.29 1.98
N ASP A 409 -0.26 -26.76 2.11
CA ASP A 409 -1.29 -26.25 3.00
C ASP A 409 -1.18 -26.94 4.37
N LEU A 410 -0.60 -26.26 5.37
CA LEU A 410 -0.49 -26.77 6.74
C LEU A 410 -1.48 -26.03 7.64
N ARG A 411 -2.63 -26.65 7.92
CA ARG A 411 -3.72 -26.03 8.69
C ARG A 411 -3.42 -26.09 10.17
N VAL A 412 -2.91 -25.00 10.72
CA VAL A 412 -2.59 -24.87 12.15
C VAL A 412 -3.63 -24.05 12.90
N LEU A 413 -4.40 -23.20 12.21
CA LEU A 413 -5.50 -22.43 12.79
C LEU A 413 -6.83 -23.16 12.53
N ASP A 414 -7.71 -23.16 13.53
CA ASP A 414 -9.06 -23.71 13.38
C ASP A 414 -10.00 -22.79 12.58
N ASP A 415 -11.26 -23.19 12.44
CA ASP A 415 -12.28 -22.41 11.70
C ASP A 415 -12.53 -21.01 12.30
N ARG A 416 -12.14 -20.76 13.56
CA ARG A 416 -12.23 -19.45 14.22
C ARG A 416 -10.94 -18.64 14.08
N GLY A 417 -9.89 -19.22 13.50
CA GLY A 417 -8.57 -18.58 13.40
C GLY A 417 -7.74 -18.72 14.67
N GLU A 418 -8.08 -19.65 15.56
CA GLU A 418 -7.39 -19.87 16.83
C GLU A 418 -6.46 -21.09 16.74
N THR A 419 -5.38 -21.08 17.53
CA THR A 419 -4.45 -22.22 17.62
C THR A 419 -3.74 -22.28 18.97
N SER A 420 -3.04 -23.38 19.21
CA SER A 420 -2.12 -23.53 20.34
C SER A 420 -0.68 -23.58 19.85
N GLU A 421 0.26 -23.09 20.66
CA GLU A 421 1.69 -23.11 20.31
C GLU A 421 2.19 -24.53 19.98
N LEU A 422 1.69 -25.56 20.68
CA LEU A 422 2.02 -26.96 20.40
C LEU A 422 1.69 -27.39 18.96
N VAL A 423 0.55 -26.95 18.43
CA VAL A 423 0.12 -27.28 17.05
C VAL A 423 1.08 -26.65 16.04
N VAL A 424 1.49 -25.40 16.29
CA VAL A 424 2.46 -24.69 15.45
C VAL A 424 3.83 -25.36 15.50
N LEU A 425 4.30 -25.74 16.70
CA LEU A 425 5.55 -26.49 16.87
C LEU A 425 5.53 -27.83 16.13
N ALA A 426 4.42 -28.58 16.24
CA ALA A 426 4.24 -29.84 15.56
C ALA A 426 4.35 -29.68 14.03
N ALA A 427 3.71 -28.66 13.47
CA ALA A 427 3.79 -28.38 12.03
C ALA A 427 5.22 -28.01 11.58
N MET A 428 5.96 -27.19 12.34
CA MET A 428 7.35 -26.84 12.00
C MET A 428 8.30 -28.04 12.10
N GLN A 429 8.11 -28.89 13.12
CA GLN A 429 8.84 -30.14 13.26
C GLN A 429 8.55 -31.10 12.11
N PHE A 430 7.30 -31.17 11.66
CA PHE A 430 6.91 -31.93 10.48
C PHE A 430 7.59 -31.44 9.20
N VAL A 431 7.68 -30.12 8.99
CA VAL A 431 8.41 -29.55 7.83
C VAL A 431 9.88 -29.99 7.85
N ARG A 432 10.55 -29.86 8.99
CA ARG A 432 11.95 -30.28 9.14
C ARG A 432 12.11 -31.78 8.92
N ALA A 433 11.25 -32.60 9.52
CA ALA A 433 11.27 -34.05 9.35
C ALA A 433 11.01 -34.47 7.90
N THR A 434 10.18 -33.74 7.18
CA THR A 434 9.95 -33.94 5.75
C THR A 434 11.23 -33.69 4.97
N ASN A 435 11.88 -32.54 5.13
CA ASN A 435 13.13 -32.26 4.43
C ASN A 435 14.26 -33.25 4.75
N VAL A 436 14.33 -33.77 5.98
CA VAL A 436 15.33 -34.78 6.37
C VAL A 436 15.06 -36.16 5.74
N ARG A 437 13.80 -36.51 5.49
CA ARG A 437 13.41 -37.82 4.94
C ARG A 437 13.65 -37.95 3.45
N HIS A 438 13.76 -36.84 2.73
CA HIS A 438 13.95 -36.82 1.28
C HIS A 438 15.41 -36.55 0.93
N GLU A 439 15.89 -37.12 -0.18
CA GLU A 439 17.27 -36.91 -0.67
C GLU A 439 17.54 -35.45 -1.07
N HIS A 440 16.47 -34.73 -1.43
CA HIS A 440 16.50 -33.32 -1.78
C HIS A 440 15.55 -32.54 -0.87
N GLN A 441 15.84 -31.25 -0.70
CA GLN A 441 15.00 -30.37 0.09
C GLN A 441 13.63 -30.20 -0.59
N GLU A 442 12.59 -30.77 0.04
CA GLU A 442 11.22 -30.72 -0.45
C GLU A 442 10.57 -29.36 -0.24
N LEU A 443 10.74 -28.76 0.94
CA LEU A 443 10.20 -27.47 1.33
C LEU A 443 11.31 -26.43 1.46
N HIS A 444 11.26 -25.41 0.61
CA HIS A 444 12.28 -24.37 0.51
C HIS A 444 12.05 -23.23 1.51
N GLY A 445 10.79 -23.02 1.89
CA GLY A 445 10.44 -22.02 2.89
C GLY A 445 9.05 -22.22 3.48
N THR A 446 8.78 -21.46 4.54
CA THR A 446 7.52 -21.44 5.26
C THR A 446 7.03 -20.01 5.48
N ASN A 447 5.72 -19.81 5.39
CA ASN A 447 5.06 -18.54 5.70
C ASN A 447 4.18 -18.72 6.95
N LEU A 448 4.40 -17.88 7.97
CA LEU A 448 3.72 -17.88 9.25
C LEU A 448 2.93 -16.57 9.41
N SER A 449 1.65 -16.57 9.07
CA SER A 449 0.79 -15.36 9.09
C SER A 449 -0.16 -15.33 10.29
N PHE A 450 0.35 -15.69 11.47
CA PHE A 450 -0.35 -15.60 12.75
C PHE A 450 0.54 -14.93 13.80
N SER A 451 0.01 -14.72 14.99
CA SER A 451 0.74 -14.07 16.08
C SER A 451 0.52 -14.80 17.38
N LEU A 452 1.61 -15.20 18.03
CA LEU A 452 1.60 -15.73 19.39
C LEU A 452 1.87 -14.57 20.35
N ARG A 453 0.99 -14.41 21.34
CA ARG A 453 1.21 -13.47 22.43
C ARG A 453 2.20 -14.08 23.42
N TYR A 454 3.19 -13.30 23.82
CA TYR A 454 4.19 -13.70 24.81
C TYR A 454 4.35 -12.63 25.89
N GLN A 455 4.89 -13.03 27.03
CA GLN A 455 5.32 -12.12 28.08
C GLN A 455 6.79 -11.76 27.84
N MET A 456 7.07 -10.48 27.62
CA MET A 456 8.41 -10.01 27.25
C MET A 456 9.43 -10.33 28.34
N GLU A 457 9.02 -10.20 29.60
CA GLU A 457 9.82 -10.44 30.80
C GLU A 457 10.27 -11.90 30.91
N SER A 458 9.47 -12.84 30.39
CA SER A 458 9.68 -14.28 30.52
C SER A 458 10.50 -14.88 29.38
N TYR A 459 10.51 -14.27 28.20
CA TYR A 459 11.05 -14.87 26.97
C TYR A 459 12.04 -13.97 26.20
N ALA A 460 12.45 -12.84 26.79
CA ALA A 460 13.48 -11.94 26.26
C ALA A 460 13.33 -11.57 24.77
N CYS A 461 12.09 -11.49 24.27
CA CYS A 461 11.75 -11.18 22.87
C CYS A 461 12.50 -12.05 21.84
N GLY A 462 12.13 -13.33 21.75
CA GLY A 462 12.72 -14.26 20.78
C GLY A 462 13.13 -15.62 21.34
N ALA A 463 12.92 -15.89 22.63
CA ALA A 463 13.23 -17.18 23.26
C ALA A 463 12.01 -18.05 23.57
N THR A 464 10.83 -17.75 23.00
CA THR A 464 9.68 -18.65 23.09
C THR A 464 9.95 -19.97 22.38
N PRO A 465 9.25 -21.06 22.76
CA PRO A 465 9.34 -22.32 22.04
C PRO A 465 9.14 -22.16 20.52
N ALA A 466 8.16 -21.36 20.09
CA ALA A 466 7.93 -21.09 18.67
C ALA A 466 9.13 -20.43 17.99
N CYS A 467 9.75 -19.42 18.61
CA CYS A 467 10.96 -18.77 18.08
C CYS A 467 12.15 -19.74 18.00
N VAL A 468 12.37 -20.53 19.05
CA VAL A 468 13.45 -21.53 19.08
C VAL A 468 13.27 -22.60 18.00
N GLU A 469 12.04 -23.03 17.73
CA GLU A 469 11.78 -23.98 16.65
C GLU A 469 11.92 -23.32 15.27
N CYS A 470 11.59 -22.03 15.12
CA CYS A 470 11.90 -21.28 13.90
C CYS A 470 13.41 -21.23 13.63
N GLU A 471 14.24 -21.00 14.66
CA GLU A 471 15.71 -21.04 14.52
C GLU A 471 16.19 -22.43 14.06
N ARG A 472 15.61 -23.51 14.58
CA ARG A 472 15.94 -24.88 14.12
C ARG A 472 15.51 -25.11 12.68
N LEU A 473 14.37 -24.55 12.26
CA LEU A 473 13.87 -24.66 10.91
C LEU A 473 14.78 -23.90 9.93
N VAL A 474 15.19 -22.68 10.27
CA VAL A 474 16.17 -21.91 9.49
C VAL A 474 17.52 -22.63 9.42
N ALA A 475 18.00 -23.17 10.55
CA ALA A 475 19.24 -23.95 10.59
C ALA A 475 19.20 -25.22 9.73
N SER A 476 18.01 -25.75 9.42
CA SER A 476 17.83 -26.87 8.49
C SER A 476 17.82 -26.47 7.00
N GLY A 477 18.05 -25.19 6.68
CA GLY A 477 18.10 -24.67 5.32
C GLY A 477 16.76 -24.15 4.78
N VAL A 478 15.74 -24.01 5.64
CA VAL A 478 14.39 -23.54 5.26
C VAL A 478 14.28 -22.04 5.49
N VAL A 479 13.80 -21.27 4.51
CA VAL A 479 13.53 -19.84 4.71
C VAL A 479 12.23 -19.66 5.50
N VAL A 480 12.27 -18.97 6.63
CA VAL A 480 11.08 -18.73 7.46
C VAL A 480 10.69 -17.26 7.40
N VAL A 481 9.44 -16.99 7.04
CA VAL A 481 8.86 -15.65 6.97
C VAL A 481 7.71 -15.57 7.96
N ALA A 482 7.73 -14.58 8.86
CA ALA A 482 6.68 -14.37 9.85
C ALA A 482 6.08 -12.97 9.76
N ALA A 483 4.78 -12.86 10.00
CA ALA A 483 4.15 -11.56 10.18
C ALA A 483 4.63 -10.90 11.48
N ALA A 484 4.92 -9.60 11.43
CA ALA A 484 5.25 -8.80 12.61
C ALA A 484 4.11 -8.73 13.63
N GLY A 485 2.88 -9.05 13.21
CA GLY A 485 1.67 -8.92 14.02
C GLY A 485 1.01 -7.55 13.92
N ASN A 486 -0.21 -7.48 14.43
CA ASN A 486 -1.09 -6.31 14.30
C ASN A 486 -1.15 -5.47 15.58
N LEU A 487 -0.18 -5.63 16.50
CA LEU A 487 -0.16 -4.93 17.79
C LEU A 487 0.59 -3.58 17.74
N GLY A 488 1.03 -3.11 16.56
CA GLY A 488 1.73 -1.83 16.43
C GLY A 488 0.86 -0.59 16.70
N ARG A 489 -0.47 -0.74 16.67
CA ARG A 489 -1.45 0.30 17.03
C ARG A 489 -2.46 -0.31 17.99
N THR A 490 -2.75 0.39 19.08
CA THR A 490 -3.77 -0.03 20.05
C THR A 490 -4.56 1.19 20.52
N THR A 491 -5.79 0.95 20.95
CA THR A 491 -6.59 1.95 21.62
C THR A 491 -6.29 1.89 23.13
N TYR A 492 -5.91 3.02 23.70
CA TYR A 492 -5.66 3.20 25.13
C TYR A 492 -6.86 3.88 25.76
N GLN A 493 -7.19 3.49 26.99
CA GLN A 493 -8.14 4.26 27.79
C GLN A 493 -7.34 5.23 28.65
N ASN A 494 -7.58 6.53 28.50
CA ASN A 494 -6.94 7.53 29.34
C ASN A 494 -7.60 7.59 30.74
N GLU A 495 -7.01 8.36 31.65
CA GLU A 495 -7.51 8.51 33.03
C GLU A 495 -8.93 9.09 33.11
N SER A 496 -9.41 9.77 32.07
CA SER A 496 -10.77 10.29 31.96
C SER A 496 -11.77 9.29 31.34
N GLY A 497 -11.32 8.06 31.07
CA GLY A 497 -12.16 6.98 30.52
C GLY A 497 -12.39 7.07 29.01
N GLN A 498 -11.81 8.05 28.32
CA GLN A 498 -11.88 8.19 26.87
C GLN A 498 -10.89 7.25 26.18
N LEU A 499 -11.33 6.70 25.04
CA LEU A 499 -10.54 5.83 24.20
C LEU A 499 -9.72 6.68 23.22
N GLU A 500 -8.40 6.55 23.27
CA GLU A 500 -7.45 7.24 22.41
C GLU A 500 -6.62 6.23 21.62
N ASP A 501 -6.54 6.41 20.30
CA ASP A 501 -5.71 5.56 19.45
C ASP A 501 -4.25 5.99 19.53
N GLY A 502 -3.37 5.05 19.87
CA GLY A 502 -1.93 5.30 19.94
C GLY A 502 -1.10 4.22 19.26
N TYR A 503 0.15 4.56 18.98
CA TYR A 503 1.14 3.61 18.48
C TYR A 503 1.89 2.96 19.64
N ARG A 504 2.07 1.64 19.57
CA ARG A 504 2.94 0.93 20.51
C ARG A 504 4.38 1.04 20.04
N VAL A 505 5.27 1.46 20.94
CA VAL A 505 6.73 1.45 20.69
C VAL A 505 7.24 0.02 20.44
N VAL A 506 6.62 -0.97 21.09
CA VAL A 506 6.90 -2.40 20.90
C VAL A 506 5.61 -3.16 20.65
N GLY A 507 5.51 -3.78 19.46
CA GLY A 507 4.32 -4.51 19.00
C GLY A 507 4.62 -5.73 18.13
N ILE A 508 5.90 -6.14 18.00
CA ILE A 508 6.30 -7.34 17.25
C ILE A 508 5.89 -8.59 18.04
N THR A 509 5.13 -9.47 17.42
CA THR A 509 4.66 -10.73 18.01
C THR A 509 5.57 -11.90 17.63
N ASP A 510 5.49 -12.99 18.39
CA ASP A 510 6.21 -14.21 18.06
C ASP A 510 5.46 -15.01 16.97
N PRO A 511 6.17 -15.68 16.05
CA PRO A 511 7.63 -15.89 16.02
C PRO A 511 8.45 -14.78 15.34
N GLY A 512 7.88 -13.60 15.07
CA GLY A 512 8.58 -12.49 14.42
C GLY A 512 9.74 -11.86 15.21
N ASN A 513 9.95 -12.23 16.48
CA ASN A 513 11.14 -11.83 17.25
C ASN A 513 12.31 -12.82 17.14
N ALA A 514 12.15 -13.95 16.43
CA ALA A 514 13.24 -14.89 16.21
C ALA A 514 14.33 -14.25 15.31
N PRO A 515 15.62 -14.26 15.72
CA PRO A 515 16.68 -13.51 15.02
C PRO A 515 16.89 -13.86 13.55
N SER A 516 16.71 -15.13 13.19
CA SER A 516 16.97 -15.62 11.83
C SER A 516 15.71 -15.62 10.94
N VAL A 517 14.56 -15.22 11.48
CA VAL A 517 13.28 -15.14 10.75
C VAL A 517 13.16 -13.82 10.00
N ILE A 518 12.64 -13.87 8.77
CA ILE A 518 12.29 -12.66 8.02
C ILE A 518 10.94 -12.16 8.53
N THR A 519 10.98 -11.11 9.34
CA THR A 519 9.78 -10.50 9.92
C THR A 519 9.23 -9.38 9.05
N VAL A 520 7.95 -9.47 8.68
CA VAL A 520 7.32 -8.57 7.71
C VAL A 520 6.23 -7.73 8.37
N GLY A 521 6.39 -6.40 8.32
CA GLY A 521 5.38 -5.42 8.71
C GLY A 521 4.59 -4.85 7.53
N ALA A 522 3.47 -4.19 7.80
CA ALA A 522 2.64 -3.53 6.79
C ALA A 522 2.89 -2.01 6.75
N THR A 523 3.00 -1.43 5.55
CA THR A 523 3.33 0.00 5.37
C THR A 523 2.11 0.92 5.24
N HIS A 524 0.98 0.42 4.76
CA HIS A 524 -0.25 1.20 4.54
C HIS A 524 -1.50 0.34 4.79
N ARG A 525 -2.57 0.94 5.31
CA ARG A 525 -3.91 0.35 5.38
C ARG A 525 -4.88 1.20 4.58
#